data_AF-A0A967RCT8-F1
#
_entry.id   AF-A0A967RCT8-F1
#
_cell.length_a   1.000
_cell.length_b   1.000
_cell.length_c   1.000
_cell.angle_alpha   90.00
_cell.angle_beta   90.00
_cell.angle_gamma   90.00
#
_symmetry.space_group_name_H-M   'P 1'
#
loop_
_entity.id
_entity.type
_entity.pdbx_description
1 polymer ?
#
loop_
_entity_poly.entity_id
_entity_poly.type
_entity_poly.pdbx_seq_one_letter_code
_entity_poly.pdbx_strand_id
1 'polypeptide(L)'
;MQPLLSNFRDHSSPSVAHVAEAAEVLAIGEYELFGLAHRWWYESSCDDTRLNRLFGEYLVRETVPPWVRHYCRRVLILAAVNQLDPRDFGVERRSVRRLTLHEQRFASLAMLLAFFIYWLFFV
;
A
#
# COMPACT_ATOMS: atom_id res chain seq x y z
N MET A 1 17.34 -0.72 -2.34
CA MET A 1 17.93 0.19 -1.32
C MET A 1 16.76 0.79 -0.54
N GLN A 2 16.30 0.14 0.53
CA GLN A 2 15.21 0.62 1.40
C GLN A 2 15.62 0.57 2.89
N PRO A 3 16.57 1.41 3.35
CA PRO A 3 16.94 1.46 4.77
C PRO A 3 16.18 2.53 5.57
N LEU A 4 15.35 3.38 4.94
CA LEU A 4 14.68 4.50 5.64
C LEU A 4 13.29 4.17 6.21
N LEU A 5 12.53 3.26 5.61
CA LEU A 5 11.20 2.88 6.09
C LEU A 5 11.24 1.90 7.28
N SER A 6 12.32 1.10 7.41
CA SER A 6 12.47 0.17 8.53
C SER A 6 12.67 0.88 9.87
N ASN A 7 13.46 1.96 9.91
CA ASN A 7 13.77 2.67 11.15
C ASN A 7 12.57 3.45 11.74
N PHE A 8 11.64 3.94 10.90
CA PHE A 8 10.41 4.59 11.37
C PHE A 8 9.40 3.60 11.94
N ARG A 9 9.32 2.39 11.35
CA ARG A 9 8.38 1.34 11.78
C ARG A 9 8.70 0.82 13.19
N ASP A 10 9.97 0.84 13.59
CA ASP A 10 10.46 0.30 14.87
C ASP A 10 10.01 1.11 16.11
N HIS A 11 9.66 2.39 15.92
CA HIS A 11 9.18 3.28 17.00
C HIS A 11 7.66 3.45 17.04
N SER A 12 6.94 2.82 16.10
CA SER A 12 5.49 2.97 15.97
C SER A 12 4.75 2.08 16.97
N SER A 13 3.60 2.52 17.48
CA SER A 13 2.75 1.64 18.28
C SER A 13 2.40 0.37 17.47
N PRO A 14 2.26 -0.81 18.10
CA PRO A 14 2.01 -2.07 17.38
C PRO A 14 0.75 -2.02 16.51
N SER A 15 -0.18 -1.14 16.84
CA SER A 15 -1.39 -0.87 16.06
C SER A 15 -1.08 -0.24 14.70
N VAL A 16 -0.17 0.75 14.67
CA VAL A 16 0.23 1.49 13.48
C VAL A 16 1.06 0.61 12.57
N ALA A 17 1.95 -0.21 13.15
CA ALA A 17 2.71 -1.21 12.40
C ALA A 17 1.78 -2.16 11.62
N HIS A 18 0.70 -2.65 12.25
CA HIS A 18 -0.28 -3.49 11.57
C HIS A 18 -1.03 -2.79 10.42
N VAL A 19 -1.23 -1.47 10.49
CA VAL A 19 -1.87 -0.71 9.38
C VAL A 19 -0.94 -0.71 8.17
N ALA A 20 0.33 -0.35 8.38
CA ALA A 20 1.32 -0.31 7.31
C ALA A 20 1.57 -1.71 6.72
N GLU A 21 1.63 -2.74 7.56
CA GLU A 21 1.80 -4.14 7.13
C GLU A 21 0.59 -4.64 6.33
N ALA A 22 -0.64 -4.39 6.81
CA ALA A 22 -1.84 -4.78 6.10
C ALA A 22 -1.98 -4.06 4.74
N ALA A 23 -1.60 -2.78 4.67
CA ALA A 23 -1.57 -2.01 3.42
C ALA A 23 -0.55 -2.60 2.43
N GLU A 24 0.62 -2.99 2.92
CA GLU A 24 1.68 -3.65 2.14
C GLU A 24 1.24 -5.01 1.59
N VAL A 25 0.63 -5.85 2.43
CA VAL A 25 0.06 -7.16 2.05
C VAL A 25 -0.99 -7.00 0.96
N LEU A 26 -1.88 -6.01 1.09
CA LEU A 26 -2.93 -5.73 0.10
C LEU A 26 -2.42 -4.96 -1.12
N ALA A 27 -1.19 -4.45 -1.09
CA ALA A 27 -0.60 -3.59 -2.10
C ALA A 27 -1.44 -2.32 -2.40
N ILE A 28 -1.96 -1.69 -1.34
CA ILE A 28 -2.75 -0.45 -1.38
C ILE A 28 -2.13 0.61 -0.46
N GLY A 29 -2.54 1.87 -0.58
CA GLY A 29 -2.15 2.91 0.37
C GLY A 29 -2.87 2.78 1.72
N GLU A 30 -2.28 3.33 2.79
CA GLU A 30 -2.95 3.35 4.12
C GLU A 30 -4.29 4.09 4.08
N TYR A 31 -4.39 5.18 3.30
CA TYR A 31 -5.64 5.91 3.09
C TYR A 31 -6.73 5.04 2.43
N GLU A 32 -6.35 4.25 1.41
CA GLU A 32 -7.26 3.32 0.74
C GLU A 32 -7.70 2.20 1.68
N LEU A 33 -6.78 1.70 2.52
CA LEU A 33 -7.08 0.72 3.56
C LEU A 33 -8.11 1.26 4.55
N PHE A 34 -8.04 2.53 4.95
CA PHE A 34 -9.05 3.17 5.79
C PHE A 34 -10.41 3.22 5.10
N GLY A 35 -10.46 3.56 3.81
CA GLY A 35 -11.71 3.55 3.04
C GLY A 35 -12.34 2.16 2.98
N LEU A 36 -11.50 1.13 2.78
CA LEU A 36 -11.93 -0.26 2.71
C LEU A 36 -12.40 -0.79 4.07
N ALA A 37 -11.66 -0.51 5.13
CA ALA A 37 -12.02 -0.87 6.49
C ALA A 37 -13.32 -0.19 6.94
N HIS A 38 -13.55 1.07 6.54
CA HIS A 38 -14.80 1.77 6.82
C HIS A 38 -15.97 1.12 6.08
N ARG A 39 -15.82 0.84 4.77
CA ARG A 39 -16.85 0.17 3.97
C ARG A 39 -17.18 -1.22 4.52
N TRP A 40 -16.16 -1.95 4.95
CA TRP A 40 -16.32 -3.27 5.56
C TRP A 40 -17.06 -3.22 6.89
N TRP A 41 -16.78 -2.22 7.74
CA TRP A 41 -17.40 -2.11 9.06
C TRP A 41 -18.82 -1.54 9.05
N TYR A 42 -19.07 -0.52 8.22
CA TYR A 42 -20.33 0.23 8.19
C TYR A 42 -21.23 -0.15 7.02
N GLU A 43 -20.82 -1.10 6.17
CA GLU A 43 -21.52 -1.53 4.95
C GLU A 43 -21.89 -0.36 4.01
N SER A 44 -21.17 0.76 4.12
CA SER A 44 -21.46 2.01 3.42
C SER A 44 -20.18 2.72 3.01
N SER A 45 -20.21 3.36 1.84
CA SER A 45 -19.11 4.21 1.39
C SER A 45 -18.97 5.43 2.30
N CYS A 46 -17.76 5.66 2.82
CA CYS A 46 -17.46 6.88 3.54
C CYS A 46 -17.44 8.06 2.55
N ASP A 47 -17.97 9.21 2.96
CA ASP A 47 -17.70 10.47 2.28
C ASP A 47 -16.20 10.82 2.41
N ASP A 48 -15.59 11.30 1.32
CA ASP A 48 -14.15 11.59 1.28
C ASP A 48 -13.74 12.61 2.34
N THR A 49 -14.60 13.59 2.65
CA THR A 49 -14.32 14.61 3.68
C THR A 49 -14.20 13.97 5.06
N ARG A 50 -15.09 13.02 5.36
CA ARG A 50 -15.10 12.32 6.65
C ARG A 50 -13.92 11.36 6.76
N LEU A 51 -13.62 10.63 5.68
CA LEU A 51 -12.49 9.72 5.64
C LEU A 51 -11.17 10.46 5.83
N ASN A 52 -11.00 11.59 5.14
CA ASN A 52 -9.82 12.44 5.26
C ASN A 52 -9.62 12.98 6.68
N ARG A 53 -10.70 13.39 7.34
CA ARG A 53 -10.63 13.81 8.76
C ARG A 53 -10.16 12.67 9.67
N LEU A 54 -10.75 11.49 9.54
CA LEU A 54 -10.39 10.31 10.35
C LEU A 54 -8.94 9.88 10.10
N PHE A 55 -8.50 9.91 8.84
CA PHE A 55 -7.12 9.59 8.48
C PHE A 55 -6.14 10.65 8.99
N GLY A 56 -6.47 11.93 8.89
CA GLY A 56 -5.66 13.02 9.45
C GLY A 56 -5.52 12.91 10.98
N GLU A 57 -6.58 12.55 11.70
CA GLU A 57 -6.51 12.28 13.14
C GLU A 57 -5.59 11.10 13.46
N TYR A 58 -5.62 10.04 12.64
CA TYR A 58 -4.70 8.91 12.76
C TYR A 58 -3.23 9.35 12.56
N LEU A 59 -2.95 10.13 11.52
CA LEU A 59 -1.59 10.61 11.24
C LEU A 59 -1.03 11.49 12.36
N VAL A 60 -1.87 12.33 12.98
CA VAL A 60 -1.43 13.24 14.04
C VAL A 60 -1.31 12.54 15.39
N ARG A 61 -2.22 11.61 15.70
CA ARG A 61 -2.32 10.99 17.04
C ARG A 61 -1.72 9.60 17.12
N GLU A 62 -1.29 9.03 15.99
CA GLU A 62 -0.83 7.63 15.84
C GLU A 62 -1.80 6.60 16.48
N THR A 63 -3.07 6.99 16.57
CA THR A 63 -4.11 6.21 17.25
C THR A 63 -4.99 5.56 16.21
N VAL A 64 -4.85 4.24 16.07
CA VAL A 64 -5.61 3.47 15.10
C VAL A 64 -7.04 3.23 15.61
N PRO A 65 -8.07 3.66 14.87
CA PRO A 65 -9.47 3.41 15.24
C PRO A 65 -9.77 1.91 15.40
N PRO A 66 -10.70 1.50 16.29
CA PRO A 66 -10.98 0.09 16.54
C PRO A 66 -11.38 -0.71 15.29
N TRP A 67 -12.17 -0.10 14.40
CA TRP A 67 -12.62 -0.73 13.14
C TRP A 67 -11.45 -0.97 12.18
N VAL A 68 -10.51 -0.01 12.04
CA VAL A 68 -9.28 -0.18 11.26
C VAL A 68 -8.41 -1.28 11.85
N ARG A 69 -8.21 -1.25 13.18
CA ARG A 69 -7.40 -2.25 13.89
C ARG A 69 -7.93 -3.66 13.67
N HIS A 70 -9.26 -3.82 13.78
CA HIS A 70 -9.89 -5.12 13.58
C HIS A 70 -9.76 -5.58 12.13
N TYR A 71 -9.94 -4.67 11.18
CA TYR A 71 -9.74 -4.94 9.76
C TYR A 71 -8.30 -5.39 9.45
N CYS A 72 -7.28 -4.66 9.94
CA CYS A 72 -5.88 -5.01 9.73
C CYS A 72 -5.54 -6.40 10.30
N ARG A 73 -6.02 -6.71 11.52
CA ARG A 73 -5.83 -8.04 12.11
C ARG A 73 -6.41 -9.15 11.24
N ARG A 74 -7.61 -8.95 10.69
CA ARG A 74 -8.22 -9.92 9.78
C ARG A 74 -7.39 -10.13 8.52
N VAL A 75 -6.92 -9.04 7.90
CA VAL A 75 -6.07 -9.09 6.69
C VAL A 75 -4.79 -9.87 6.97
N LEU A 76 -4.09 -9.57 8.07
CA LEU A 76 -2.84 -10.22 8.44
C LEU A 76 -3.04 -11.70 8.78
N ILE A 77 -4.12 -12.06 9.48
CA ILE A 77 -4.47 -13.47 9.74
C ILE A 77 -4.70 -14.21 8.42
N LEU A 78 -5.49 -13.64 7.51
CA LEU A 78 -5.77 -14.28 6.22
C LEU A 78 -4.52 -14.39 5.33
N ALA A 79 -3.59 -13.44 5.45
CA ALA A 79 -2.29 -13.50 4.81
C ALA A 79 -1.42 -14.63 5.34
N ALA A 80 -1.38 -14.80 6.66
CA ALA A 80 -0.63 -15.86 7.32
C ALA A 80 -1.14 -17.26 6.95
N VAL A 81 -2.45 -17.43 6.74
CA VAL A 81 -3.06 -18.72 6.37
C VAL A 81 -3.00 -18.97 4.85
N ASN A 82 -2.40 -18.06 4.07
CA ASN A 82 -2.34 -18.12 2.59
C ASN A 82 -3.73 -18.23 1.93
N GLN A 83 -4.76 -17.75 2.63
CA GLN A 83 -6.17 -17.75 2.24
C GLN A 83 -6.65 -16.31 1.98
N LEU A 84 -5.80 -15.45 1.40
CA LEU A 84 -6.32 -14.24 0.78
C LEU A 84 -7.10 -14.64 -0.47
N ASP A 85 -8.38 -14.96 -0.31
CA ASP A 85 -9.33 -14.81 -1.41
C ASP A 85 -9.75 -13.33 -1.45
N PRO A 86 -9.33 -12.57 -2.48
CA PRO A 86 -9.71 -11.16 -2.63
C PRO A 86 -11.22 -10.94 -2.69
N ARG A 87 -11.98 -11.99 -3.05
CA ARG A 87 -13.44 -11.93 -3.19
C ARG A 87 -14.15 -11.81 -1.84
N ASP A 88 -13.57 -12.33 -0.77
CA ASP A 88 -14.16 -12.29 0.58
C ASP A 88 -14.12 -10.89 1.22
N PHE A 89 -13.36 -9.96 0.63
CA PHE A 89 -13.18 -8.61 1.17
C PHE A 89 -13.88 -7.50 0.39
N GLY A 90 -14.65 -7.83 -0.66
CA GLY A 90 -15.27 -6.82 -1.53
C GLY A 90 -14.25 -5.92 -2.23
N VAL A 91 -13.00 -6.36 -2.31
CA VAL A 91 -11.95 -5.72 -3.09
C VAL A 91 -12.16 -6.16 -4.52
N GLU A 92 -12.94 -5.39 -5.29
CA GLU A 92 -12.69 -5.37 -6.73
C GLU A 92 -11.19 -5.11 -6.87
N ARG A 93 -10.43 -6.08 -7.38
CA ARG A 93 -9.05 -5.85 -7.78
C ARG A 93 -9.09 -4.82 -8.90
N ARG A 94 -9.25 -3.54 -8.55
CA ARG A 94 -8.74 -2.46 -9.37
C ARG A 94 -7.25 -2.69 -9.33
N SER A 95 -6.76 -3.32 -10.39
CA SER A 95 -5.36 -3.48 -10.67
C SER A 95 -4.74 -2.08 -10.68
N VAL A 96 -4.36 -1.60 -9.51
CA VAL A 96 -3.37 -0.55 -9.40
C VAL A 96 -2.15 -1.17 -10.03
N ARG A 97 -1.93 -0.79 -11.29
CA ARG A 97 -0.78 -1.15 -12.08
C ARG A 97 0.42 -0.76 -11.23
N ARG A 98 0.97 -1.74 -10.49
CA ARG A 98 2.32 -1.66 -9.97
C ARG A 98 3.15 -1.36 -11.20
N LEU A 99 3.59 -0.12 -11.33
CA LEU A 99 4.81 0.18 -12.07
C LEU A 99 5.89 -0.56 -11.30
N THR A 100 6.01 -1.84 -11.64
CA THR A 100 7.01 -2.72 -11.08
C THR A 100 8.34 -2.05 -11.35
N LEU A 101 9.12 -1.82 -10.30
CA LEU A 101 10.50 -1.31 -10.38
C LEU A 101 11.39 -2.11 -11.35
N HIS A 102 10.91 -3.27 -11.82
CA HIS A 102 11.49 -4.05 -12.90
C HIS A 102 11.56 -3.31 -14.25
N GLU A 103 10.65 -2.36 -14.54
CA GLU A 103 10.69 -1.56 -15.78
C GLU A 103 11.85 -0.55 -15.82
N GLN A 104 12.40 -0.14 -14.67
CA GLN A 104 13.55 0.79 -14.65
C GLN A 104 14.87 0.16 -15.10
N ARG A 105 15.04 -1.16 -14.99
CA ARG A 105 16.29 -1.84 -15.39
C ARG A 105 16.43 -1.96 -16.91
N PHE A 106 15.31 -2.07 -17.63
CA PHE A 106 15.30 -2.15 -19.10
C PHE A 106 15.45 -0.79 -19.76
N ALA A 107 14.90 0.27 -19.16
CA ALA A 107 15.03 1.63 -19.69
C ALA A 107 16.50 2.10 -19.72
N SER A 108 17.28 1.81 -18.67
CA SER A 108 18.71 2.14 -18.63
C SER A 108 19.54 1.42 -19.70
N LEU A 109 19.24 0.13 -19.97
CA LEU A 109 19.93 -0.64 -21.00
C LEU A 109 19.57 -0.15 -22.41
N ALA A 110 18.30 0.16 -22.67
CA ALA A 110 17.85 0.69 -23.95
C ALA A 110 18.45 2.06 -24.25
N MET A 111 18.57 2.94 -23.24
CA MET A 111 19.15 4.27 -23.39
C MET A 111 20.67 4.22 -23.66
N LEU A 112 21.40 3.32 -22.99
CA LEU A 112 22.82 3.08 -23.26
C LEU A 112 23.06 2.46 -24.65
N LEU A 113 22.20 1.52 -25.07
CA LEU A 113 22.26 0.91 -26.39
C LEU A 113 22.01 1.96 -27.49
N ALA A 114 20.99 2.80 -27.32
CA ALA A 114 20.66 3.87 -28.26
C ALA A 114 21.79 4.91 -28.36
N PHE A 115 22.40 5.27 -27.23
CA PHE A 115 23.57 6.15 -27.20
C PHE A 115 24.76 5.55 -27.95
N PHE A 116 25.04 4.25 -27.75
CA PHE A 116 26.13 3.56 -28.45
C PHE A 116 25.90 3.47 -29.96
N ILE A 117 24.66 3.19 -30.39
CA ILE A 117 24.29 3.16 -31.82
C ILE A 117 24.46 4.54 -32.44
N TYR A 118 24.02 5.61 -31.76
CA TYR A 118 24.18 6.97 -32.25
C TYR A 118 25.66 7.35 -32.41
N TRP A 119 26.50 6.97 -31.44
CA TRP A 119 27.94 7.23 -31.48
C TRP A 119 28.63 6.55 -32.67
N LEU A 120 28.29 5.29 -32.97
CA LEU A 120 28.86 4.55 -34.10
C LEU A 120 28.49 5.12 -35.48
N PHE A 121 27.38 5.86 -35.57
CA PHE A 121 26.88 6.39 -36.83
C PHE A 121 27.34 7.83 -37.12
N PHE A 122 27.84 8.53 -36.10
CA PHE A 122 28.18 9.96 -36.17
C PHE A 122 29.66 10.27 -35.88
N VAL A 123 30.46 9.24 -35.61
CA VAL A 123 31.94 9.24 -35.56
C VAL A 123 32.44 8.42 -36.73
#